data_AF-A0A1V3FRX7-F1
#
_entry.id   AF-A0A1V3FRX7-F1
#
_cell.length_a   1.000
_cell.length_b   1.000
_cell.length_c   1.000
_cell.angle_alpha   90.00
_cell.angle_beta   90.00
_cell.angle_gamma   90.00
#
_symmetry.space_group_name_H-M   'P 1'
#
loop_
_entity.id
_entity.type
_entity.pdbx_description
1 polymer ?
#
loop_
_entity_poly.entity_id
_entity_poly.type
_entity_poly.pdbx_seq_one_letter_code
_entity_poly.pdbx_strand_id
1 'polypeptide(L)'
;MKKWLCCFLIITSGCQSFGSLEQEPRPSKPPVQAEQPTPSSETPTLPSEQQEQEELVLEERFWNQIEVQNGVKVIINPDNILALVNKEQQLPADYKPADLVVPNVPFTFKETDVEKRHMRAEAAKALEAMFTAAKQQQVLLYAVSGYRSYERQQQLFTFEVQRLGEEKAVVAVAMPGKSEHQTGLAMDITSPSVQYAITPAFGDTREGKWVAEHAHEFGFIIRYPKGKEHITKYQYEPWHLRYVGVKAAKIIYEKQITLEEYFQIVKKI
;
A
#
# COMPACT_ATOMS: atom_id res chain seq x y z
N MET A 1 -13.29 47.98 32.82
CA MET A 1 -12.93 49.10 31.91
C MET A 1 -12.32 48.48 30.67
N LYS A 2 -12.78 48.59 29.43
CA LYS A 2 -13.81 49.38 28.74
C LYS A 2 -14.61 48.43 27.82
N LYS A 3 -15.90 48.73 27.69
CA LYS A 3 -16.88 48.11 26.79
C LYS A 3 -16.73 48.73 25.39
N TRP A 4 -17.04 47.98 24.34
CA TRP A 4 -17.70 48.58 23.17
C TRP A 4 -18.83 47.67 22.68
N LEU A 5 -19.92 48.33 22.36
CA LEU A 5 -21.29 47.86 22.18
C LEU A 5 -21.81 48.52 20.90
N CYS A 6 -22.77 47.85 20.24
CA CYS A 6 -23.70 48.37 19.23
C CYS A 6 -23.12 48.56 17.80
N CYS A 7 -23.85 48.31 16.70
CA CYS A 7 -25.29 48.28 16.53
C CYS A 7 -25.76 47.44 15.32
N PHE A 8 -26.99 46.96 15.43
CA PHE A 8 -27.89 46.33 14.44
C PHE A 8 -28.50 47.34 13.46
N LEU A 9 -28.90 46.92 12.24
CA LEU A 9 -30.06 47.41 11.43
C LEU A 9 -30.10 46.62 10.09
N ILE A 10 -31.00 45.64 9.87
CA ILE A 10 -32.42 45.63 9.40
C ILE A 10 -32.64 45.90 7.89
N ILE A 11 -32.96 44.80 7.17
CA ILE A 11 -34.04 44.51 6.16
C ILE A 11 -34.50 45.59 5.17
N THR A 12 -34.57 45.23 3.87
CA THR A 12 -35.76 45.48 3.00
C THR A 12 -35.92 44.40 1.90
N SER A 13 -37.19 44.11 1.57
CA SER A 13 -37.69 43.19 0.51
C SER A 13 -38.01 43.92 -0.81
N GLY A 14 -38.14 43.17 -1.91
CA GLY A 14 -38.92 43.53 -3.11
C GLY A 14 -38.40 42.81 -4.36
N CYS A 15 -39.13 42.53 -5.45
CA CYS A 15 -40.55 42.31 -5.77
C CYS A 15 -40.55 41.67 -7.20
N GLN A 16 -41.59 40.93 -7.59
CA GLN A 16 -41.73 40.21 -8.89
C GLN A 16 -42.13 41.11 -10.08
N SER A 17 -41.80 40.69 -11.31
CA SER A 17 -42.60 40.82 -12.56
C SER A 17 -41.86 40.09 -13.69
N PHE A 18 -42.34 38.97 -14.26
CA PHE A 18 -43.31 38.80 -15.38
C PHE A 18 -42.96 39.50 -16.71
N GLY A 19 -42.90 38.71 -17.78
CA GLY A 19 -42.81 39.13 -19.18
C GLY A 19 -42.50 37.97 -20.14
N SER A 20 -43.53 37.30 -20.66
CA SER A 20 -43.49 36.32 -21.77
C SER A 20 -44.02 36.96 -23.06
N LEU A 21 -43.43 36.65 -24.23
CA LEU A 21 -44.08 36.69 -25.55
C LEU A 21 -43.42 35.66 -26.51
N GLU A 22 -44.15 34.55 -26.73
CA GLU A 22 -44.54 33.85 -27.99
C GLU A 22 -44.05 34.40 -29.37
N GLN A 23 -43.92 33.66 -30.49
CA GLN A 23 -43.94 32.22 -30.86
C GLN A 23 -43.74 32.02 -32.41
N GLU A 24 -43.31 30.80 -32.82
CA GLU A 24 -43.68 29.98 -34.04
C GLU A 24 -43.07 30.29 -35.45
N PRO A 25 -43.13 29.39 -36.48
CA PRO A 25 -43.36 27.92 -36.53
C PRO A 25 -42.47 27.05 -37.51
N ARG A 26 -42.38 25.74 -37.20
CA ARG A 26 -42.44 24.42 -37.95
C ARG A 26 -42.14 24.26 -39.49
N PRO A 27 -41.80 23.03 -39.97
CA PRO A 27 -42.83 22.02 -40.33
C PRO A 27 -42.51 20.53 -40.05
N SER A 28 -43.57 19.72 -40.18
CA SER A 28 -43.85 18.35 -39.72
C SER A 28 -43.81 17.25 -40.82
N LYS A 29 -43.83 15.96 -40.42
CA LYS A 29 -44.35 14.80 -41.19
C LYS A 29 -44.72 13.61 -40.26
N PRO A 30 -45.49 12.58 -40.70
CA PRO A 30 -46.88 12.28 -40.29
C PRO A 30 -47.06 11.04 -39.36
N PRO A 31 -48.29 10.77 -38.85
CA PRO A 31 -48.55 9.72 -37.86
C PRO A 31 -48.79 8.34 -38.50
N VAL A 32 -48.24 7.30 -37.89
CA VAL A 32 -48.56 5.89 -38.20
C VAL A 32 -49.50 5.34 -37.12
N GLN A 33 -50.55 4.69 -37.58
CA GLN A 33 -51.64 4.09 -36.81
C GLN A 33 -51.13 2.95 -35.91
N ALA A 34 -51.64 2.89 -34.69
CA ALA A 34 -51.45 1.75 -33.80
C ALA A 34 -52.60 0.75 -34.00
N GLU A 35 -52.26 -0.46 -34.48
CA GLU A 35 -53.08 -1.66 -34.31
C GLU A 35 -52.82 -2.24 -32.91
N GLN A 36 -53.89 -2.60 -32.19
CA GLN A 36 -53.84 -3.51 -31.04
C GLN A 36 -54.07 -4.93 -31.54
N PRO A 37 -53.35 -5.94 -31.00
CA PRO A 37 -54.05 -6.80 -30.03
C PRO A 37 -53.17 -7.32 -28.86
N THR A 38 -53.79 -7.29 -27.66
CA THR A 38 -53.82 -8.27 -26.54
C THR A 38 -52.59 -9.10 -26.08
N PRO A 39 -52.57 -9.51 -24.79
CA PRO A 39 -51.37 -9.65 -23.99
C PRO A 39 -50.77 -11.06 -24.05
N SER A 40 -49.45 -11.15 -24.14
CA SER A 40 -48.71 -12.35 -23.76
C SER A 40 -47.85 -12.03 -22.55
N SER A 41 -48.08 -12.79 -21.48
CA SER A 41 -47.35 -12.75 -20.23
C SER A 41 -45.94 -13.26 -20.45
N GLU A 42 -44.97 -12.36 -20.60
CA GLU A 42 -43.55 -12.72 -20.51
C GLU A 42 -42.89 -11.89 -19.42
N THR A 43 -42.65 -12.58 -18.31
CA THR A 43 -41.76 -12.18 -17.22
C THR A 43 -40.40 -11.79 -17.82
N PRO A 44 -39.83 -10.61 -17.52
CA PRO A 44 -38.47 -10.31 -17.96
C PRO A 44 -37.50 -11.19 -17.18
N THR A 45 -36.92 -12.19 -17.84
CA THR A 45 -35.70 -12.84 -17.36
C THR A 45 -34.57 -11.81 -17.41
N LEU A 46 -34.16 -11.33 -16.23
CA LEU A 46 -32.90 -10.63 -16.04
C LEU A 46 -31.75 -11.50 -16.59
N PRO A 47 -30.82 -10.95 -17.38
CA PRO A 47 -29.61 -11.67 -17.74
C PRO A 47 -28.83 -11.97 -16.46
N SER A 48 -28.54 -13.24 -16.22
CA SER A 48 -27.58 -13.62 -15.18
C SER A 48 -26.22 -13.04 -15.56
N GLU A 49 -25.74 -12.06 -14.80
CA GLU A 49 -24.33 -11.68 -14.77
C GLU A 49 -23.54 -12.89 -14.27
N GLN A 50 -23.11 -13.75 -15.20
CA GLN A 50 -21.99 -14.64 -14.93
C GLN A 50 -20.76 -13.75 -14.85
N GLN A 51 -20.44 -13.30 -13.64
CA GLN A 51 -19.11 -12.78 -13.34
C GLN A 51 -18.12 -13.92 -13.60
N GLU A 52 -17.48 -13.91 -14.77
CA GLU A 52 -16.22 -14.62 -14.96
C GLU A 52 -15.26 -14.06 -13.91
N GLN A 53 -15.06 -14.82 -12.83
CA GLN A 53 -13.96 -14.59 -11.91
C GLN A 53 -12.68 -14.81 -12.71
N GLU A 54 -12.11 -13.71 -13.21
CA GLU A 54 -10.77 -13.70 -13.81
C GLU A 54 -9.83 -14.42 -12.82
N GLU A 55 -9.33 -15.57 -13.26
CA GLU A 55 -8.48 -16.41 -12.45
C GLU A 55 -7.18 -15.66 -12.17
N LEU A 56 -6.90 -15.39 -10.89
CA LEU A 56 -5.68 -14.70 -10.50
C LEU A 56 -4.49 -15.65 -10.71
N VAL A 57 -3.70 -15.37 -11.74
CA VAL A 57 -2.53 -16.18 -12.12
C VAL A 57 -1.23 -15.44 -11.86
N LEU A 58 -0.17 -16.18 -11.54
CA LEU A 58 1.16 -15.65 -11.25
C LEU A 58 2.24 -16.53 -11.90
N GLU A 59 3.05 -15.90 -12.75
CA GLU A 59 4.17 -16.55 -13.45
C GLU A 59 5.14 -17.24 -12.47
N GLU A 60 5.64 -18.42 -12.85
CA GLU A 60 6.59 -19.22 -12.06
C GLU A 60 7.76 -18.43 -11.46
N ARG A 61 8.33 -17.46 -12.19
CA ARG A 61 9.47 -16.64 -11.71
C ARG A 61 9.20 -15.87 -10.41
N PHE A 62 7.94 -15.60 -10.09
CA PHE A 62 7.54 -14.88 -8.88
C PHE A 62 7.26 -15.79 -7.68
N TRP A 63 7.32 -17.10 -7.86
CA TRP A 63 7.24 -18.05 -6.76
C TRP A 63 8.62 -18.24 -6.15
N ASN A 64 8.69 -18.35 -4.82
CA ASN A 64 9.92 -18.72 -4.15
C ASN A 64 10.36 -20.12 -4.61
N GLN A 65 11.58 -20.22 -5.13
CA GLN A 65 12.28 -21.48 -5.27
C GLN A 65 12.97 -21.76 -3.94
N ILE A 66 12.67 -22.89 -3.32
CA ILE A 66 13.11 -23.22 -1.96
C ILE A 66 14.04 -24.43 -1.97
N GLU A 67 15.17 -24.29 -1.28
CA GLU A 67 16.03 -25.39 -0.88
C GLU A 67 15.99 -25.53 0.65
N VAL A 68 16.00 -26.76 1.17
CA VAL A 68 16.07 -26.99 2.61
C VAL A 68 17.53 -27.25 3.01
N GLN A 69 18.11 -26.28 3.71
CA GLN A 69 19.49 -26.37 4.21
C GLN A 69 19.45 -26.47 5.73
N ASN A 70 19.93 -27.59 6.29
CA ASN A 70 19.92 -27.85 7.74
C ASN A 70 18.54 -27.66 8.40
N GLY A 71 17.46 -28.07 7.73
CA GLY A 71 16.08 -27.91 8.21
C GLY A 71 15.49 -26.52 8.01
N VAL A 72 16.21 -25.59 7.37
CA VAL A 72 15.76 -24.23 7.11
C VAL A 72 15.40 -24.05 5.63
N LYS A 73 14.25 -23.44 5.34
CA LYS A 73 13.81 -23.11 3.96
C LYS A 73 14.54 -21.86 3.46
N VAL A 74 15.45 -22.03 2.52
CA VAL A 74 16.25 -20.96 1.89
C VAL A 74 15.71 -20.66 0.50
N ILE A 75 15.50 -19.37 0.21
CA ILE A 75 15.02 -18.87 -1.08
C ILE A 75 16.22 -18.77 -2.05
N ILE A 76 16.24 -19.58 -3.10
CA ILE A 76 17.36 -19.65 -4.06
C ILE A 76 17.20 -18.74 -5.28
N ASN A 77 16.06 -18.06 -5.42
CA ASN A 77 15.81 -16.99 -6.38
C ASN A 77 15.58 -15.63 -5.68
N PRO A 78 16.55 -15.14 -4.88
CA PRO A 78 16.32 -14.02 -3.96
C PRO A 78 16.04 -12.66 -4.64
N ASP A 79 16.34 -12.51 -5.93
CA ASP A 79 16.01 -11.31 -6.72
C ASP A 79 14.53 -11.21 -7.12
N ASN A 80 13.72 -12.23 -6.83
CA ASN A 80 12.28 -12.20 -7.02
C ASN A 80 11.64 -11.02 -6.24
N ILE A 81 11.03 -10.06 -6.94
CA ILE A 81 10.37 -8.91 -6.31
C ILE A 81 9.20 -9.29 -5.40
N LEU A 82 8.60 -10.47 -5.63
CA LEU A 82 7.54 -11.05 -4.82
C LEU A 82 8.07 -12.05 -3.78
N ALA A 83 9.39 -12.12 -3.54
CA ALA A 83 9.96 -13.06 -2.60
C ALA A 83 9.26 -12.98 -1.23
N LEU A 84 8.64 -14.07 -0.80
CA LEU A 84 8.00 -14.16 0.52
C LEU A 84 9.09 -14.45 1.55
N VAL A 85 9.62 -13.41 2.17
CA VAL A 85 10.59 -13.50 3.27
C VAL A 85 9.84 -13.28 4.57
N ASN A 86 9.91 -14.25 5.48
CA ASN A 86 9.17 -14.22 6.75
C ASN A 86 9.83 -15.15 7.79
N LYS A 87 9.12 -15.44 8.88
CA LYS A 87 9.62 -16.33 9.94
C LYS A 87 9.89 -17.78 9.47
N GLU A 88 9.35 -18.20 8.33
CA GLU A 88 9.45 -19.58 7.82
C GLU A 88 10.44 -19.74 6.67
N GLN A 89 10.60 -18.71 5.83
CA GLN A 89 11.44 -18.71 4.63
C GLN A 89 12.47 -17.60 4.71
N GLN A 90 13.75 -17.93 4.50
CA GLN A 90 14.86 -16.99 4.63
C GLN A 90 15.61 -16.80 3.32
N LEU A 91 16.25 -15.64 3.19
CA LEU A 91 17.22 -15.36 2.14
C LEU A 91 18.56 -16.04 2.44
N PRO A 92 19.39 -16.29 1.41
CA PRO A 92 20.78 -16.69 1.59
C PRO A 92 21.55 -15.67 2.43
N ALA A 93 22.49 -16.14 3.23
CA ALA A 93 23.26 -15.26 4.13
C ALA A 93 24.12 -14.25 3.36
N ASP A 94 24.63 -14.64 2.20
CA ASP A 94 25.45 -13.84 1.30
C ASP A 94 24.63 -12.99 0.30
N TYR A 95 23.29 -13.09 0.33
CA TYR A 95 22.46 -12.34 -0.60
C TYR A 95 22.52 -10.84 -0.29
N LYS A 96 22.98 -10.10 -1.29
CA LYS A 96 22.95 -8.65 -1.40
C LYS A 96 22.47 -8.29 -2.82
N PRO A 97 21.38 -7.52 -2.97
CA PRO A 97 20.93 -7.11 -4.29
C PRO A 97 22.01 -6.31 -5.03
N ALA A 98 22.20 -6.59 -6.32
CA ALA A 98 23.20 -5.92 -7.15
C ALA A 98 22.79 -4.51 -7.60
N ASP A 99 21.51 -4.17 -7.50
CA ASP A 99 20.87 -2.96 -8.02
C ASP A 99 20.48 -1.97 -6.90
N LEU A 100 21.17 -2.00 -5.76
CA LEU A 100 20.94 -1.07 -4.66
C LEU A 100 21.33 0.36 -5.03
N VAL A 101 20.39 1.29 -4.81
CA VAL A 101 20.58 2.74 -5.02
C VAL A 101 19.98 3.52 -3.86
N VAL A 102 20.38 4.78 -3.69
CA VAL A 102 19.75 5.70 -2.74
C VAL A 102 18.58 6.42 -3.44
N PRO A 103 17.32 6.25 -3.00
CA PRO A 103 16.19 6.98 -3.54
C PRO A 103 16.32 8.48 -3.22
N ASN A 104 15.90 9.32 -4.16
CA ASN A 104 15.87 10.78 -4.01
C ASN A 104 14.65 11.24 -3.19
N VAL A 105 14.63 10.87 -1.91
CA VAL A 105 13.60 11.22 -0.93
C VAL A 105 14.24 11.81 0.34
N PRO A 106 13.52 12.64 1.11
CA PRO A 106 14.00 13.08 2.42
C PRO A 106 14.17 11.90 3.38
N PHE A 107 15.28 11.88 4.11
CA PHE A 107 15.57 10.93 5.19
C PHE A 107 15.54 11.64 6.54
N THR A 108 15.28 10.90 7.62
CA THR A 108 15.32 11.44 9.00
C THR A 108 16.73 11.70 9.53
N PHE A 109 17.76 11.40 8.73
CA PHE A 109 19.17 11.45 9.11
C PHE A 109 20.01 11.96 7.93
N LYS A 110 21.22 12.47 8.22
CA LYS A 110 22.05 13.19 7.24
C LYS A 110 23.19 12.35 6.67
N GLU A 111 23.58 11.30 7.38
CA GLU A 111 24.63 10.36 7.00
C GLU A 111 24.34 9.80 5.62
N THR A 112 25.32 9.86 4.73
CA THR A 112 25.19 9.45 3.32
C THR A 112 25.74 8.05 3.07
N ASP A 113 26.74 7.61 3.85
CA ASP A 113 27.41 6.33 3.71
C ASP A 113 26.89 5.30 4.72
N VAL A 114 25.58 4.99 4.63
CA VAL A 114 24.94 3.97 5.47
C VAL A 114 24.00 3.10 4.64
N GLU A 115 24.05 1.79 4.87
CA GLU A 115 23.31 0.81 4.07
C GLU A 115 21.79 1.05 4.09
N LYS A 116 21.25 1.53 5.22
CA LYS A 116 19.83 1.82 5.43
C LYS A 116 19.26 2.94 4.54
N ARG A 117 20.08 3.64 3.77
CA ARG A 117 19.60 4.55 2.71
C ARG A 117 19.19 3.83 1.45
N HIS A 118 19.69 2.63 1.23
CA HIS A 118 19.62 1.98 -0.06
C HIS A 118 18.33 1.17 -0.20
N MET A 119 17.87 1.00 -1.42
CA MET A 119 16.85 0.02 -1.79
C MET A 119 17.07 -0.36 -3.26
N ARG A 120 16.44 -1.42 -3.73
CA ARG A 120 16.56 -1.83 -5.14
C ARG A 120 16.04 -0.74 -6.07
N ALA A 121 16.68 -0.57 -7.22
CA ALA A 121 16.44 0.56 -8.12
C ALA A 121 14.98 0.74 -8.56
N GLU A 122 14.25 -0.37 -8.79
CA GLU A 122 12.83 -0.30 -9.14
C GLU A 122 11.97 0.25 -7.98
N ALA A 123 12.18 -0.29 -6.78
CA ALA A 123 11.49 0.16 -5.57
C ALA A 123 11.88 1.60 -5.19
N ALA A 124 13.13 2.02 -5.45
CA ALA A 124 13.58 3.40 -5.25
C ALA A 124 12.78 4.40 -6.09
N LYS A 125 12.65 4.13 -7.40
CA LYS A 125 11.87 4.97 -8.32
C LYS A 125 10.39 5.04 -7.92
N ALA A 126 9.83 3.90 -7.50
CA ALA A 126 8.46 3.85 -6.99
C ALA A 126 8.29 4.69 -5.72
N LEU A 127 9.26 4.63 -4.79
CA LEU A 127 9.22 5.41 -3.55
C LEU A 127 9.30 6.90 -3.83
N GLU A 128 10.18 7.32 -4.76
CA GLU A 128 10.29 8.72 -5.20
C GLU A 128 8.97 9.24 -5.79
N ALA A 129 8.29 8.43 -6.62
CA ALA A 129 6.99 8.78 -7.19
C ALA A 129 5.92 8.91 -6.09
N MET A 130 5.87 7.97 -5.14
CA MET A 130 4.93 8.00 -4.01
C MET A 130 5.15 9.25 -3.14
N PHE A 131 6.40 9.56 -2.80
CA PHE A 131 6.74 10.74 -1.99
C PHE A 131 6.42 12.04 -2.72
N THR A 132 6.59 12.08 -4.04
CA THR A 132 6.23 13.23 -4.87
C THR A 132 4.71 13.45 -4.87
N ALA A 133 3.93 12.40 -5.06
CA ALA A 133 2.46 12.45 -5.01
C ALA A 133 1.94 12.86 -3.63
N ALA A 134 2.51 12.29 -2.56
CA ALA A 134 2.21 12.69 -1.19
C ALA A 134 2.43 14.20 -0.98
N LYS A 135 3.60 14.69 -1.41
CA LYS A 135 3.97 16.10 -1.26
C LYS A 135 3.01 17.05 -2.00
N GLN A 136 2.50 16.67 -3.16
CA GLN A 136 1.50 17.45 -3.89
C GLN A 136 0.20 17.63 -3.09
N GLN A 137 -0.11 16.68 -2.22
CA GLN A 137 -1.25 16.72 -1.30
C GLN A 137 -0.88 17.25 0.10
N GLN A 138 0.28 17.91 0.23
CA GLN A 138 0.82 18.42 1.49
C GLN A 138 1.05 17.33 2.56
N VAL A 139 1.25 16.08 2.13
CA VAL A 139 1.60 14.94 2.97
C VAL A 139 3.13 14.81 2.97
N LEU A 140 3.75 14.98 4.13
CA LEU A 140 5.22 14.97 4.27
C LEU A 140 5.71 13.64 4.84
N LEU A 141 6.34 12.85 3.98
CA LEU A 141 6.94 11.55 4.33
C LEU A 141 8.45 11.65 4.41
N TYR A 142 9.06 10.83 5.27
CA TYR A 142 10.50 10.70 5.44
C TYR A 142 10.90 9.23 5.49
N ALA A 143 11.96 8.85 4.78
CA ALA A 143 12.54 7.52 4.84
C ALA A 143 13.41 7.34 6.10
N VAL A 144 13.39 6.15 6.69
CA VAL A 144 14.08 5.82 7.96
C VAL A 144 15.04 4.65 7.80
N SER A 145 14.60 3.55 7.18
CA SER A 145 15.44 2.35 6.99
C SER A 145 15.01 1.53 5.78
N GLY A 146 15.84 1.52 4.75
CA GLY A 146 15.75 0.63 3.60
C GLY A 146 16.52 -0.68 3.82
N TYR A 147 17.49 -0.95 2.96
CA TYR A 147 18.32 -2.15 2.95
C TYR A 147 19.09 -2.35 4.26
N ARG A 148 19.15 -3.61 4.70
CA ARG A 148 19.93 -4.04 5.85
C ARG A 148 20.56 -5.39 5.55
N SER A 149 21.89 -5.48 5.62
CA SER A 149 22.59 -6.74 5.32
C SER A 149 22.24 -7.84 6.33
N TYR A 150 22.53 -9.08 5.95
CA TYR A 150 22.43 -10.23 6.84
C TYR A 150 23.27 -10.02 8.11
N GLU A 151 24.52 -9.58 7.96
CA GLU A 151 25.44 -9.34 9.08
C GLU A 151 24.91 -8.26 10.01
N ARG A 152 24.34 -7.18 9.46
CA ARG A 152 23.74 -6.14 10.29
C ARG A 152 22.52 -6.65 11.03
N GLN A 153 21.68 -7.45 10.37
CA GLN A 153 20.54 -8.09 11.03
C GLN A 153 21.01 -9.06 12.14
N GLN A 154 22.13 -9.75 11.96
CA GLN A 154 22.73 -10.62 12.99
C GLN A 154 23.26 -9.85 14.18
N GLN A 155 23.91 -8.70 13.98
CA GLN A 155 24.32 -7.81 15.06
C GLN A 155 23.12 -7.31 15.86
N LEU A 156 22.06 -6.86 15.17
CA LEU A 156 20.83 -6.38 15.79
C LEU A 156 20.12 -7.49 16.58
N PHE A 157 20.02 -8.68 16.00
CA PHE A 157 19.43 -9.84 16.68
C PHE A 157 20.24 -10.22 17.93
N THR A 158 21.57 -10.31 17.82
CA THR A 158 22.46 -10.63 18.95
C THR A 158 22.32 -9.61 20.08
N PHE A 159 22.24 -8.32 19.75
CA PHE A 159 22.03 -7.26 20.72
C PHE A 159 20.68 -7.42 21.46
N GLU A 160 19.61 -7.74 20.73
CA GLU A 160 18.29 -7.97 21.34
C GLU A 160 18.26 -9.23 22.22
N VAL A 161 18.94 -10.30 21.82
CA VAL A 161 19.10 -11.51 22.65
C VAL A 161 19.79 -11.17 23.97
N GLN A 162 20.86 -10.37 23.93
CA GLN A 162 21.56 -9.94 25.14
C GLN A 162 20.68 -9.08 26.05
N ARG A 163 19.80 -8.26 25.48
CA ARG A 163 18.93 -7.33 26.21
C ARG A 163 17.68 -7.98 26.79
N LEU A 164 17.05 -8.89 26.06
CA LEU A 164 15.72 -9.42 26.37
C LEU A 164 15.67 -10.94 26.61
N GLY A 165 16.72 -11.67 26.23
CA GLY A 165 16.70 -13.12 26.09
C GLY A 165 16.18 -13.56 24.72
N GLU A 166 16.58 -14.76 24.28
CA GLU A 166 16.33 -15.26 22.93
C GLU A 166 14.84 -15.37 22.57
N GLU A 167 14.03 -15.95 23.47
CA GLU A 167 12.58 -16.12 23.25
C GLU A 167 11.86 -14.80 22.96
N LYS A 168 12.28 -13.71 23.62
CA LYS A 168 11.70 -12.38 23.39
C LYS A 168 12.29 -11.72 22.15
N ALA A 169 13.58 -11.93 21.88
CA ALA A 169 14.26 -11.37 20.72
C ALA A 169 13.66 -11.90 19.39
N VAL A 170 13.37 -13.20 19.30
CA VAL A 170 12.76 -13.80 18.08
C VAL A 170 11.36 -13.29 17.78
N VAL A 171 10.65 -12.76 18.79
CA VAL A 171 9.36 -12.07 18.62
C VAL A 171 9.59 -10.62 18.22
N ALA A 172 10.49 -9.93 18.91
CA ALA A 172 10.74 -8.50 18.73
C ALA A 172 11.37 -8.13 17.38
N VAL A 173 12.27 -8.97 16.87
CA VAL A 173 13.05 -8.68 15.66
C VAL A 173 13.12 -9.89 14.73
N ALA A 174 13.36 -9.65 13.44
CA ALA A 174 13.61 -10.73 12.49
C ALA A 174 14.94 -11.43 12.81
N MET A 175 14.99 -12.76 12.63
CA MET A 175 16.27 -13.47 12.57
C MET A 175 17.03 -13.08 11.30
N PRO A 176 18.36 -13.20 11.27
CA PRO A 176 19.15 -13.03 10.04
C PRO A 176 18.61 -13.89 8.90
N GLY A 177 18.57 -13.35 7.68
CA GLY A 177 17.94 -14.01 6.53
C GLY A 177 16.41 -13.88 6.47
N LYS A 178 15.74 -13.60 7.59
CA LYS A 178 14.27 -13.54 7.69
C LYS A 178 13.71 -12.11 7.73
N SER A 179 14.56 -11.12 7.47
CA SER A 179 14.20 -9.71 7.43
C SER A 179 13.96 -9.28 5.99
N GLU A 180 12.79 -8.70 5.70
CA GLU A 180 12.53 -8.15 4.36
C GLU A 180 13.48 -7.01 3.99
N HIS A 181 14.08 -6.31 4.95
CA HIS A 181 15.08 -5.28 4.64
C HIS A 181 16.27 -5.84 3.86
N GLN A 182 16.63 -7.12 4.02
CA GLN A 182 17.72 -7.72 3.24
C GLN A 182 17.36 -7.85 1.74
N THR A 183 16.07 -7.87 1.38
CA THR A 183 15.65 -7.85 -0.03
C THR A 183 15.97 -6.52 -0.72
N GLY A 184 16.17 -5.43 0.03
CA GLY A 184 16.19 -4.08 -0.51
C GLY A 184 14.84 -3.62 -1.10
N LEU A 185 13.74 -4.34 -0.84
CA LEU A 185 12.38 -4.00 -1.29
C LEU A 185 11.52 -3.44 -0.16
N ALA A 186 12.03 -3.44 1.08
CA ALA A 186 11.38 -2.83 2.22
C ALA A 186 11.92 -1.42 2.50
N MET A 187 11.04 -0.51 2.93
CA MET A 187 11.40 0.81 3.44
C MET A 187 10.52 1.16 4.63
N ASP A 188 11.15 1.42 5.76
CA ASP A 188 10.50 2.08 6.89
C ASP A 188 10.38 3.58 6.60
N ILE A 189 9.17 4.12 6.76
CA ILE A 189 8.89 5.55 6.59
C ILE A 189 8.25 6.16 7.84
N THR A 190 8.25 7.48 7.93
CA THR A 190 7.64 8.23 9.03
C THR A 190 7.21 9.62 8.57
N SER A 191 6.71 10.44 9.48
CA SER A 191 6.34 11.83 9.23
C SER A 191 6.67 12.74 10.43
N PRO A 192 6.72 14.07 10.21
CA PRO A 192 6.83 15.03 11.30
C PRO A 192 5.69 14.92 12.33
N SER A 193 4.50 14.47 11.91
CA SER A 193 3.31 14.32 12.76
C SER A 193 3.50 13.30 13.90
N VAL A 194 4.43 12.37 13.76
CA VAL A 194 4.86 11.45 14.85
C VAL A 194 6.27 11.75 15.34
N GLN A 195 6.76 12.97 15.17
CA GLN A 195 8.12 13.38 15.55
C GLN A 195 9.20 12.45 14.96
N TYR A 196 8.96 11.97 13.73
CA TYR A 196 9.82 11.03 13.01
C TYR A 196 10.00 9.66 13.68
N ALA A 197 9.13 9.30 14.63
CA ALA A 197 9.17 8.01 15.29
C ALA A 197 8.67 6.87 14.39
N ILE A 198 9.21 5.68 14.61
CA ILE A 198 8.71 4.41 14.06
C ILE A 198 7.76 3.83 15.10
N THR A 199 6.46 4.01 14.89
CA THR A 199 5.42 3.73 15.89
C THR A 199 4.06 3.46 15.24
N PRO A 200 3.18 2.63 15.84
CA PRO A 200 1.83 2.40 15.33
C PRO A 200 1.00 3.68 15.18
N ALA A 201 1.29 4.71 15.99
CA ALA A 201 0.62 6.01 15.90
C ALA A 201 0.80 6.71 14.54
N PHE A 202 1.80 6.31 13.74
CA PHE A 202 1.95 6.80 12.36
C PHE A 202 0.70 6.50 11.53
N GLY A 203 0.09 5.32 11.69
CA GLY A 203 -1.12 4.93 10.96
C GLY A 203 -2.35 5.80 11.26
N ASP A 204 -2.36 6.49 12.40
CA ASP A 204 -3.47 7.37 12.79
C ASP A 204 -3.33 8.80 12.24
N THR A 205 -2.14 9.18 11.77
CA THR A 205 -1.90 10.53 11.21
C THR A 205 -2.47 10.69 9.81
N ARG A 206 -2.53 11.93 9.33
CA ARG A 206 -2.88 12.21 7.93
C ARG A 206 -1.94 11.50 6.96
N GLU A 207 -0.65 11.44 7.28
CA GLU A 207 0.34 10.79 6.42
C GLU A 207 0.21 9.26 6.40
N GLY A 208 0.04 8.62 7.56
CA GLY A 208 -0.16 7.17 7.59
C GLY A 208 -1.45 6.73 6.89
N LYS A 209 -2.54 7.50 7.04
CA LYS A 209 -3.80 7.25 6.31
C LYS A 209 -3.65 7.40 4.81
N TRP A 210 -2.98 8.48 4.37
CA TRP A 210 -2.68 8.68 2.96
C TRP A 210 -1.83 7.52 2.39
N VAL A 211 -0.83 7.07 3.13
CA VAL A 211 -0.01 5.91 2.74
C VAL A 211 -0.87 4.65 2.65
N ALA A 212 -1.73 4.39 3.63
CA ALA A 212 -2.62 3.23 3.62
C ALA A 212 -3.56 3.24 2.41
N GLU A 213 -4.02 4.42 1.99
CA GLU A 213 -4.92 4.59 0.85
C GLU A 213 -4.18 4.50 -0.49
N HIS A 214 -2.96 5.04 -0.61
CA HIS A 214 -2.32 5.26 -1.92
C HIS A 214 -1.05 4.44 -2.19
N ALA A 215 -0.42 3.81 -1.20
CA ALA A 215 0.86 3.11 -1.41
C ALA A 215 0.79 2.05 -2.52
N HIS A 216 -0.36 1.38 -2.65
CA HIS A 216 -0.59 0.33 -3.63
C HIS A 216 -0.50 0.81 -5.09
N GLU A 217 -0.86 2.07 -5.35
CA GLU A 217 -0.77 2.71 -6.68
C GLU A 217 0.68 2.77 -7.17
N PHE A 218 1.63 2.79 -6.24
CA PHE A 218 3.07 2.82 -6.51
C PHE A 218 3.73 1.45 -6.34
N GLY A 219 2.97 0.39 -6.11
CA GLY A 219 3.51 -0.97 -5.94
C GLY A 219 3.98 -1.31 -4.54
N PHE A 220 3.63 -0.51 -3.53
CA PHE A 220 3.91 -0.79 -2.12
C PHE A 220 2.68 -1.32 -1.39
N ILE A 221 2.91 -2.21 -0.43
CA ILE A 221 1.90 -2.64 0.54
C ILE A 221 2.35 -2.25 1.95
N ILE A 222 1.40 -1.99 2.84
CA ILE A 222 1.66 -2.05 4.29
C ILE A 222 1.83 -3.52 4.62
N ARG A 223 3.07 -3.94 4.88
CA ARG A 223 3.42 -5.37 4.95
C ARG A 223 2.77 -6.10 6.11
N TYR A 224 2.64 -5.40 7.23
CA TYR A 224 2.12 -5.93 8.50
C TYR A 224 0.88 -5.14 8.92
N PRO A 225 -0.29 -5.41 8.32
CA PRO A 225 -1.53 -4.72 8.65
C PRO A 225 -2.12 -5.17 9.99
N LYS A 226 -2.93 -4.30 10.60
CA LYS A 226 -3.60 -4.55 11.88
C LYS A 226 -4.55 -5.75 11.80
N GLY A 227 -4.53 -6.62 12.80
CA GLY A 227 -5.43 -7.79 12.87
C GLY A 227 -4.95 -9.02 12.09
N LYS A 228 -3.79 -8.93 11.41
CA LYS A 228 -3.19 -10.03 10.63
C LYS A 228 -1.94 -10.62 11.30
N GLU A 229 -1.72 -10.33 12.59
CA GLU A 229 -0.56 -10.78 13.36
C GLU A 229 -0.49 -12.32 13.43
N HIS A 230 -1.65 -12.97 13.47
CA HIS A 230 -1.75 -14.44 13.45
C HIS A 230 -1.27 -15.06 12.13
N ILE A 231 -1.20 -14.28 11.05
CA ILE A 231 -0.70 -14.70 9.72
C ILE A 231 0.77 -14.30 9.59
N THR A 232 1.06 -12.99 9.68
CA THR A 232 2.41 -12.44 9.41
C THR A 232 3.41 -12.75 10.50
N LYS A 233 2.94 -12.98 11.74
CA LYS A 233 3.75 -13.08 12.97
C LYS A 233 4.46 -11.77 13.37
N TYR A 234 3.99 -10.64 12.82
CA TYR A 234 4.42 -9.29 13.19
C TYR A 234 3.21 -8.50 13.69
N GLN A 235 3.46 -7.60 14.64
CA GLN A 235 2.48 -6.62 15.08
C GLN A 235 2.10 -5.66 13.94
N TYR A 236 1.10 -4.80 14.15
CA TYR A 236 0.77 -3.75 13.21
C TYR A 236 1.94 -2.77 13.03
N GLU A 237 2.45 -2.64 11.80
CA GLU A 237 3.55 -1.76 11.43
C GLU A 237 3.17 -0.86 10.24
N PRO A 238 2.40 0.22 10.44
CA PRO A 238 1.98 1.12 9.35
C PRO A 238 3.12 1.83 8.63
N TRP A 239 4.31 1.83 9.22
CA TRP A 239 5.51 2.45 8.65
C TRP A 239 6.26 1.52 7.69
N HIS A 240 6.09 0.19 7.80
CA HIS A 240 6.89 -0.79 7.05
C HIS A 240 6.23 -1.05 5.69
N LEU A 241 6.79 -0.44 4.65
CA LEU A 241 6.35 -0.63 3.28
C LEU A 241 7.17 -1.72 2.59
N ARG A 242 6.48 -2.60 1.87
CA ARG A 242 7.10 -3.65 1.03
C ARG A 242 6.73 -3.42 -0.42
N TYR A 243 7.73 -3.26 -1.30
CA TYR A 243 7.52 -3.21 -2.73
C TYR A 243 7.27 -4.61 -3.29
N VAL A 244 6.21 -4.75 -4.08
CA VAL A 244 5.76 -6.00 -4.72
C VAL A 244 5.36 -5.78 -6.19
N GLY A 245 5.54 -4.56 -6.71
CA GLY A 245 5.06 -4.15 -8.01
C GLY A 245 3.56 -3.80 -8.01
N VAL A 246 3.15 -2.93 -8.94
CA VAL A 246 1.81 -2.31 -8.98
C VAL A 246 0.68 -3.35 -9.06
N LYS A 247 0.84 -4.38 -9.89
CA LYS A 247 -0.22 -5.40 -10.09
C LYS A 247 -0.54 -6.16 -8.80
N ALA A 248 0.48 -6.69 -8.13
CA ALA A 248 0.31 -7.44 -6.89
C ALA A 248 -0.15 -6.52 -5.76
N ALA A 249 0.44 -5.33 -5.62
CA ALA A 249 0.06 -4.37 -4.59
C ALA A 249 -1.42 -3.97 -4.69
N LYS A 250 -1.92 -3.74 -5.91
CA LYS A 250 -3.32 -3.44 -6.18
C LYS A 250 -4.24 -4.57 -5.70
N ILE A 251 -3.96 -5.82 -6.07
CA ILE A 251 -4.76 -6.98 -5.65
C ILE A 251 -4.76 -7.13 -4.12
N ILE A 252 -3.58 -7.01 -3.51
CA ILE A 252 -3.40 -7.10 -2.06
C ILE A 252 -4.21 -6.03 -1.34
N TYR A 253 -4.18 -4.79 -1.86
CA TYR A 253 -4.95 -3.67 -1.34
C TYR A 253 -6.46 -3.89 -1.52
N GLU A 254 -6.95 -4.14 -2.74
CA GLU A 254 -8.40 -4.28 -2.99
C GLU A 254 -9.03 -5.42 -2.19
N LYS A 255 -8.28 -6.49 -1.94
CA LYS A 255 -8.75 -7.63 -1.13
C LYS A 255 -8.47 -7.50 0.37
N GLN A 256 -7.71 -6.49 0.80
CA GLN A 256 -7.31 -6.28 2.20
C GLN A 256 -6.62 -7.53 2.81
N ILE A 257 -5.70 -8.12 2.06
CA ILE A 257 -4.98 -9.34 2.42
C ILE A 257 -3.49 -9.06 2.69
N THR A 258 -2.77 -10.05 3.22
CA THR A 258 -1.31 -10.00 3.34
C THR A 258 -0.61 -10.60 2.11
N LEU A 259 0.72 -10.47 2.05
CA LEU A 259 1.50 -11.15 1.01
C LEU A 259 1.42 -12.68 1.13
N GLU A 260 1.33 -13.22 2.36
CA GLU A 260 1.09 -14.65 2.60
C GLU A 260 -0.24 -15.10 1.99
N GLU A 261 -1.32 -14.38 2.26
CA GLU A 261 -2.65 -14.68 1.73
C GLU A 261 -2.72 -14.49 0.20
N TYR A 262 -1.98 -13.51 -0.35
CA TYR A 262 -1.86 -13.34 -1.79
C TYR A 262 -1.34 -14.62 -2.47
N PHE A 263 -0.30 -15.24 -1.92
CA PHE A 263 0.23 -16.51 -2.43
C PHE A 263 -0.72 -17.71 -2.26
N GLN A 264 -1.77 -17.60 -1.43
CA GLN A 264 -2.79 -18.64 -1.29
C GLN A 264 -3.90 -18.53 -2.34
N ILE A 265 -4.13 -17.34 -2.90
CA ILE A 265 -5.22 -17.10 -3.85
C ILE A 265 -4.78 -17.09 -5.32
N VAL A 266 -3.50 -16.82 -5.58
CA VAL A 266 -2.95 -16.84 -6.95
C VAL A 266 -2.53 -18.25 -7.36
N LYS A 267 -2.73 -18.58 -8.63
CA LYS A 267 -2.33 -19.86 -9.21
C LYS A 267 -1.09 -19.72 -10.06
N LYS A 268 -0.17 -20.67 -9.89
CA LYS A 268 1.07 -20.72 -10.67
C LYS A 268 0.76 -21.04 -12.13
N ILE A 269 1.34 -20.26 -13.05
CA ILE A 269 1.33 -20.50 -14.50
C ILE A 269 2.74 -20.51 -15.07
#